data_AF-A9FV15-F1
#
_entry.id   AF-A9FV15-F1
#
_cell.length_a   1.000
_cell.length_b   1.000
_cell.length_c   1.000
_cell.angle_alpha   90.00
_cell.angle_beta   90.00
_cell.angle_gamma   90.00
#
_symmetry.space_group_name_H-M   'P 1'
#
loop_
_entity.id
_entity.type
_entity.pdbx_description
1 polymer ?
#
loop_
_entity_poly.entity_id
_entity_poly.type
_entity_poly.pdbx_seq_one_letter_code
_entity_poly.pdbx_strand_id
1 'polypeptide(L)'
;MRRRLPRIHALLASLSAAMLWSAPARPGEPPQLSWDKPVRCIKSPDGGAVRVQCEPGPEGERCLVAPDRLAHDGGALDKVQPCNVVEDTEAYRALTARGARLVAAIPEAPPGYARSAEGKAFQVKFDLLNRLYLGASWLPTFHGNNGLPVPASFPLGRGRAEAGIHVSVLSTRSRARHDMRILEGTATFDDLELSGVLFSYDYQHLHRRPAHWLSTFVGKPRLHPISPRMGWGFRVVSVNDRPPARRDTLDVEFGEVHLAWHPWQSNDMYSHIRLEAGADLGEYWEHRSEIDDGLDTGALYIGPTSALKSRFSLGEGGLHALSTAFTYRRPNIAAGSGRGEAMNRLEATIAYEGILLAINDQPISLRLAAMGVSRNDLDSDIRDVEVKAAAGLRVSFWAPPRVFEPMPAFEDP
;
A
#
# COMPACT_ATOMS: atom_id res chain seq x y z
N MET A 1 15.48 28.75 40.56
CA MET A 1 14.53 28.93 39.42
C MET A 1 14.46 27.63 38.63
N ARG A 2 13.39 26.83 38.81
CA ARG A 2 13.17 25.56 38.07
C ARG A 2 12.28 25.84 36.86
N ARG A 3 12.81 25.70 35.64
CA ARG A 3 12.05 25.81 34.39
C ARG A 3 11.10 24.61 34.26
N ARG A 4 9.79 24.87 34.17
CA ARG A 4 8.77 23.87 33.85
C ARG A 4 8.71 23.68 32.34
N LEU A 5 8.91 22.46 31.86
CA LEU A 5 8.60 22.03 30.50
C LEU A 5 7.08 22.00 30.29
N PRO A 6 6.53 22.50 29.16
CA PRO A 6 5.12 22.34 28.86
C PRO A 6 4.85 20.89 28.42
N ARG A 7 3.84 20.28 29.04
CA ARG A 7 3.29 18.98 28.68
C ARG A 7 2.50 19.12 27.38
N ILE A 8 3.03 18.58 26.28
CA ILE A 8 2.31 18.39 25.02
C ILE A 8 1.45 17.13 25.19
N HIS A 9 0.27 17.27 25.76
CA HIS A 9 -0.77 16.24 25.81
C HIS A 9 -2.08 16.89 25.38
N ALA A 10 -2.46 16.71 24.11
CA ALA A 10 -3.85 16.66 23.61
C ALA A 10 -3.88 17.05 22.12
N LEU A 11 -3.75 16.06 21.24
CA LEU A 11 -4.25 16.11 19.84
C LEU A 11 -4.10 14.70 19.23
N LEU A 12 -4.81 13.72 19.79
CA LEU A 12 -4.81 12.34 19.28
C LEU A 12 -6.10 11.58 19.62
N ALA A 13 -7.19 12.28 19.95
CA ALA A 13 -8.42 11.68 20.44
C ALA A 13 -9.66 12.17 19.67
N SER A 14 -9.75 11.85 18.38
CA SER A 14 -11.01 11.91 17.62
C SER A 14 -10.90 11.33 16.20
N LEU A 15 -10.42 10.09 16.07
CA LEU A 15 -10.41 9.38 14.78
C LEU A 15 -10.78 7.89 14.94
N SER A 16 -11.71 7.60 15.85
CA SER A 16 -12.05 6.21 16.24
C SER A 16 -13.52 5.85 16.01
N ALA A 17 -14.29 6.60 15.21
CA ALA A 17 -15.73 6.38 15.08
C ALA A 17 -16.24 6.39 13.63
N ALA A 18 -15.57 5.67 12.74
CA ALA A 18 -16.16 5.25 11.47
C ALA A 18 -15.27 4.16 10.84
N MET A 19 -15.58 2.88 11.05
CA MET A 19 -15.22 1.76 10.15
C MET A 19 -15.45 0.41 10.84
N LEU A 20 -16.70 0.08 11.13
CA LEU A 20 -17.14 -1.31 11.28
C LEU A 20 -18.57 -1.42 10.74
N TRP A 21 -18.74 -1.14 9.44
CA TRP A 21 -19.89 -1.64 8.70
C TRP A 21 -19.45 -2.88 7.92
N SER A 22 -19.35 -4.00 8.64
CA SER A 22 -19.54 -5.30 8.02
C SER A 22 -21.02 -5.38 7.67
N ALA A 23 -21.40 -5.10 6.43
CA ALA A 23 -22.77 -5.36 5.99
C ALA A 23 -23.01 -6.87 6.16
N PRO A 24 -23.98 -7.31 6.99
CA PRO A 24 -24.35 -8.71 7.02
C PRO A 24 -24.85 -9.09 5.62
N ALA A 25 -24.56 -10.33 5.20
CA ALA A 25 -25.10 -10.89 3.96
C ALA A 25 -26.62 -10.65 3.93
N ARG A 26 -27.09 -9.93 2.91
CA ARG A 26 -28.51 -9.58 2.79
C ARG A 26 -29.31 -10.88 2.66
N PRO A 27 -30.35 -11.10 3.48
CA PRO A 27 -31.25 -12.22 3.30
C PRO A 27 -31.89 -12.12 1.91
N GLY A 28 -31.62 -13.06 1.01
CA GLY A 28 -32.22 -13.13 -0.32
C GLY A 28 -31.25 -13.09 -1.52
N GLU A 29 -29.94 -12.96 -1.31
CA GLU A 29 -28.99 -13.15 -2.42
C GLU A 29 -28.89 -14.64 -2.80
N PRO A 30 -28.97 -14.97 -4.11
CA PRO A 30 -28.80 -16.34 -4.57
C PRO A 30 -27.39 -16.85 -4.23
N PRO A 31 -27.24 -18.15 -3.90
CA PRO A 31 -25.93 -18.73 -3.60
C PRO A 31 -24.98 -18.61 -4.80
N GLN A 32 -23.68 -18.47 -4.55
CA GLN A 32 -22.65 -18.46 -5.60
C GLN A 32 -21.95 -19.82 -5.68
N LEU A 33 -21.63 -20.26 -6.90
CA LEU A 33 -20.74 -21.41 -7.12
C LEU A 33 -19.34 -21.13 -6.52
N SER A 34 -18.73 -22.15 -5.94
CA SER A 34 -17.41 -22.05 -5.31
C SER A 34 -16.30 -22.22 -6.35
N TRP A 35 -15.34 -21.28 -6.37
CA TRP A 35 -14.19 -21.36 -7.28
C TRP A 35 -13.28 -22.58 -7.02
N ASP A 36 -13.24 -23.09 -5.80
CA ASP A 36 -12.33 -24.18 -5.42
C ASP A 36 -12.91 -25.57 -5.71
N LYS A 37 -14.14 -25.63 -6.23
CA LYS A 37 -14.84 -26.88 -6.57
C LYS A 37 -14.96 -27.04 -8.08
N PRO A 38 -14.89 -28.27 -8.61
CA PRO A 38 -15.05 -28.50 -10.03
C PRO A 38 -16.46 -28.12 -10.49
N VAL A 39 -16.55 -27.41 -11.61
CA VAL A 39 -17.82 -27.08 -12.26
C VAL A 39 -18.11 -28.11 -13.36
N ARG A 40 -19.34 -28.64 -13.38
CA ARG A 40 -19.84 -29.45 -14.50
C ARG A 40 -20.69 -28.57 -15.41
N CYS A 41 -20.43 -28.65 -16.71
CA CYS A 41 -21.21 -27.95 -17.71
C CYS A 41 -22.20 -28.89 -18.37
N ILE A 42 -23.48 -28.53 -18.36
CA ILE A 42 -24.57 -29.40 -18.82
C ILE A 42 -25.52 -28.58 -19.69
N LYS A 43 -26.04 -29.15 -20.78
CA LYS A 43 -27.14 -28.53 -21.52
C LYS A 43 -28.44 -28.59 -20.71
N SER A 44 -29.05 -27.44 -20.49
CA SER A 44 -30.38 -27.32 -19.91
C SER A 44 -31.46 -27.83 -20.87
N PRO A 45 -32.68 -28.09 -20.39
CA PRO A 45 -33.83 -28.44 -21.25
C PRO A 45 -34.13 -27.36 -22.30
N ASP A 46 -33.80 -26.11 -22.00
CA ASP A 46 -34.01 -24.95 -22.88
C ASP A 46 -32.89 -24.82 -23.94
N GLY A 47 -31.94 -25.76 -23.97
CA GLY A 47 -30.83 -25.81 -24.92
C GLY A 47 -29.61 -24.96 -24.56
N GLY A 48 -29.68 -24.16 -23.50
CA GLY A 48 -28.57 -23.35 -23.00
C GLY A 48 -27.59 -24.17 -22.15
N ALA A 49 -26.30 -23.83 -22.16
CA ALA A 49 -25.35 -24.42 -21.22
C ALA A 49 -25.53 -23.82 -19.81
N VAL A 50 -25.52 -24.69 -18.80
CA VAL A 50 -25.55 -24.31 -17.38
C VAL A 50 -24.36 -24.92 -16.64
N ARG A 51 -23.88 -24.19 -15.65
CA ARG A 51 -22.80 -24.54 -14.74
C ARG A 51 -23.41 -25.14 -13.49
N VAL A 52 -22.97 -26.33 -13.10
CA VAL A 52 -23.55 -27.09 -12.01
C VAL A 52 -22.48 -27.51 -11.01
N GLN A 53 -22.74 -27.25 -9.73
CA GLN A 53 -21.98 -27.81 -8.61
C GLN A 53 -22.94 -28.46 -7.61
N CYS A 54 -22.73 -29.73 -7.33
CA CYS A 54 -23.57 -30.49 -6.41
C CYS A 54 -22.82 -30.77 -5.10
N GLU A 55 -23.53 -30.62 -3.99
CA GLU A 55 -23.04 -30.95 -2.66
C GLU A 55 -23.99 -31.97 -2.00
N PRO A 56 -23.46 -33.02 -1.38
CA PRO A 56 -24.29 -33.93 -0.59
C PRO A 56 -24.80 -33.19 0.66
N GLY A 57 -26.12 -33.19 0.86
CA GLY A 57 -26.78 -32.59 2.02
C GLY A 57 -27.58 -33.61 2.83
N PRO A 58 -27.99 -33.25 4.06
CA PRO A 58 -28.79 -34.12 4.92
C PRO A 58 -30.19 -34.41 4.35
N GLU A 59 -30.70 -33.55 3.47
CA GLU A 59 -31.99 -33.71 2.78
C GLU A 59 -31.85 -34.24 1.34
N GLY A 60 -30.66 -34.72 0.96
CA GLY A 60 -30.33 -35.15 -0.40
C GLY A 60 -29.28 -34.28 -1.09
N GLU A 61 -29.00 -34.60 -2.35
CA GLU A 61 -28.03 -33.87 -3.17
C GLU A 61 -28.58 -32.47 -3.52
N ARG A 62 -27.87 -31.41 -3.12
CA ARG A 62 -28.19 -30.02 -3.46
C ARG A 62 -27.29 -29.57 -4.60
N CYS A 63 -27.86 -29.24 -5.75
CA CYS A 63 -27.10 -28.76 -6.90
C CYS A 63 -27.37 -27.29 -7.15
N LEU A 64 -26.31 -26.50 -7.06
CA LEU A 64 -26.30 -25.10 -7.48
C LEU A 64 -26.19 -25.05 -9.00
N VAL A 65 -27.11 -24.32 -9.65
CA VAL A 65 -27.20 -24.21 -11.11
C VAL A 65 -27.12 -22.74 -11.50
N ALA A 66 -26.10 -22.39 -12.29
CA ALA A 66 -25.88 -21.04 -12.78
C ALA A 66 -25.84 -21.02 -14.33
N PRO A 67 -26.30 -19.94 -14.98
CA PRO A 67 -26.17 -19.82 -16.44
C PRO A 67 -24.69 -19.73 -16.86
N ASP A 68 -24.35 -20.23 -18.05
CA ASP A 68 -23.00 -20.10 -18.63
C ASP A 68 -22.81 -18.84 -19.49
N ARG A 69 -23.76 -17.90 -19.42
CA ARG A 69 -23.78 -16.65 -20.19
C ARG A 69 -24.28 -15.50 -19.33
N LEU A 70 -23.92 -14.28 -19.73
CA LEU A 70 -24.41 -13.04 -19.10
C LEU A 70 -25.92 -12.90 -19.30
N ALA A 71 -26.62 -12.46 -18.25
CA ALA A 71 -28.07 -12.30 -18.31
C ALA A 71 -28.53 -11.14 -19.21
N HIS A 72 -27.68 -10.11 -19.39
CA HIS A 72 -28.07 -8.89 -20.08
C HIS A 72 -27.99 -9.00 -21.61
N ASP A 73 -26.90 -9.57 -22.15
CA ASP A 73 -26.60 -9.60 -23.58
C ASP A 73 -26.35 -11.02 -24.13
N GLY A 74 -26.40 -12.04 -23.26
CA GLY A 74 -26.08 -13.42 -23.63
C GLY A 74 -24.59 -13.64 -23.97
N GLY A 75 -23.72 -12.69 -23.66
CA GLY A 75 -22.27 -12.79 -23.85
C GLY A 75 -21.64 -13.90 -23.01
N ALA A 76 -20.43 -14.31 -23.38
CA ALA A 76 -19.66 -15.29 -22.61
C ALA A 76 -19.28 -14.74 -21.23
N LEU A 77 -19.27 -15.61 -20.22
CA LEU A 77 -18.76 -15.24 -18.90
C LEU A 77 -17.24 -15.09 -18.92
N ASP A 78 -16.73 -14.00 -18.36
CA ASP A 78 -15.30 -13.85 -18.06
C ASP A 78 -14.99 -14.33 -16.63
N LYS A 79 -13.72 -14.68 -16.39
CA LYS A 79 -13.17 -15.12 -15.10
C LYS A 79 -13.97 -16.28 -14.50
N VAL A 80 -14.21 -17.31 -15.29
CA VAL A 80 -14.85 -18.58 -14.88
C VAL A 80 -13.90 -19.74 -15.13
N GLN A 81 -14.13 -20.87 -14.45
CA GLN A 81 -13.46 -22.11 -14.82
C GLN A 81 -13.84 -22.50 -16.26
N PRO A 82 -12.94 -23.10 -17.05
CA PRO A 82 -13.23 -23.46 -18.43
C PRO A 82 -14.35 -24.49 -18.52
N CYS A 83 -15.29 -24.25 -19.44
CA CYS A 83 -16.46 -25.08 -19.72
C CYS A 83 -16.23 -25.91 -21.00
N ASN A 84 -15.13 -26.69 -21.04
CA ASN A 84 -14.65 -27.31 -22.28
C ASN A 84 -15.48 -28.54 -22.71
N VAL A 85 -16.11 -29.22 -21.76
CA VAL A 85 -16.93 -30.40 -22.00
C VAL A 85 -18.33 -30.10 -21.52
N VAL A 86 -19.27 -29.97 -22.46
CA VAL A 86 -20.69 -29.75 -22.16
C VAL A 86 -21.42 -31.08 -22.28
N GLU A 87 -21.84 -31.61 -21.14
CA GLU A 87 -22.67 -32.81 -21.06
C GLU A 87 -24.06 -32.54 -21.68
N ASP A 88 -24.67 -33.58 -22.26
CA ASP A 88 -25.93 -33.42 -22.97
C ASP A 88 -27.14 -33.31 -22.03
N THR A 89 -28.32 -32.97 -22.56
CA THR A 89 -29.54 -32.74 -21.78
C THR A 89 -29.96 -33.96 -20.92
N GLU A 90 -29.54 -35.17 -21.29
CA GLU A 90 -29.75 -36.38 -20.48
C GLU A 90 -29.09 -36.30 -19.09
N ALA A 91 -27.91 -35.70 -18.98
CA ALA A 91 -27.23 -35.51 -17.70
C ALA A 91 -28.01 -34.57 -16.78
N TYR A 92 -28.67 -33.55 -17.34
CA TYR A 92 -29.56 -32.67 -16.59
C TYR A 92 -30.79 -33.43 -16.08
N ARG A 93 -31.42 -34.24 -16.94
CA ARG A 93 -32.56 -35.09 -16.54
C ARG A 93 -32.18 -36.10 -15.46
N ALA A 94 -30.97 -36.66 -15.52
CA ALA A 94 -30.46 -37.60 -14.52
C ALA A 94 -30.25 -36.94 -13.14
N LEU A 95 -29.91 -35.64 -13.08
CA LEU A 95 -29.86 -34.90 -11.80
C LEU A 95 -31.25 -34.80 -11.18
N THR A 96 -32.25 -34.38 -11.96
CA THR A 96 -33.63 -34.27 -11.48
C THR A 96 -34.22 -35.63 -11.11
N ALA A 97 -33.96 -36.68 -11.89
CA ALA A 97 -34.46 -38.04 -11.63
C ALA A 97 -33.89 -38.66 -10.35
N ARG A 98 -32.68 -38.26 -9.93
CA ARG A 98 -32.08 -38.66 -8.64
C ARG A 98 -32.65 -37.91 -7.44
N GLY A 99 -33.62 -37.01 -7.65
CA GLY A 99 -34.19 -36.18 -6.60
C GLY A 99 -33.28 -35.05 -6.14
N ALA A 100 -32.28 -34.67 -6.94
CA ALA A 100 -31.40 -33.56 -6.59
C ALA A 100 -32.18 -32.24 -6.53
N ARG A 101 -32.00 -31.48 -5.44
CA ARG A 101 -32.61 -30.17 -5.28
C ARG A 101 -31.80 -29.14 -6.07
N LEU A 102 -32.32 -28.75 -7.24
CA LEU A 102 -31.72 -27.71 -8.06
C LEU A 102 -32.01 -26.33 -7.48
N VAL A 103 -30.98 -25.53 -7.22
CA VAL A 103 -31.08 -24.17 -6.67
C VAL A 103 -30.40 -23.21 -7.61
N ALA A 104 -31.11 -22.17 -8.03
CA ALA A 104 -30.54 -21.11 -8.87
C ALA A 104 -29.38 -20.43 -8.15
N ALA A 105 -28.28 -20.23 -8.87
CA ALA A 105 -27.02 -19.73 -8.33
C ALA A 105 -26.35 -18.72 -9.26
N ILE A 106 -25.42 -17.95 -8.69
CA ILE A 106 -24.51 -17.07 -9.41
C ILE A 106 -23.27 -17.88 -9.83
N PRO A 107 -22.73 -17.70 -11.06
CA PRO A 107 -21.51 -18.38 -11.49
C PRO A 107 -20.32 -18.07 -10.56
N GLU A 108 -19.34 -18.97 -10.53
CA GLU A 108 -18.17 -18.81 -9.68
C GLU A 108 -17.31 -17.61 -10.12
N ALA A 109 -16.47 -17.12 -9.21
CA ALA A 109 -15.50 -16.07 -9.50
C ALA A 109 -14.18 -16.37 -8.79
N PRO A 110 -13.02 -16.11 -9.40
CA PRO A 110 -11.73 -16.39 -8.80
C PRO A 110 -11.47 -15.54 -7.56
N PRO A 111 -10.54 -15.95 -6.68
CA PRO A 111 -10.14 -15.16 -5.53
C PRO A 111 -9.80 -13.72 -5.91
N GLY A 112 -10.42 -12.77 -5.22
CA GLY A 112 -10.25 -11.34 -5.50
C GLY A 112 -11.35 -10.73 -6.36
N TYR A 113 -12.23 -11.55 -6.93
CA TYR A 113 -13.40 -11.12 -7.69
C TYR A 113 -14.70 -11.54 -7.00
N ALA A 114 -15.74 -10.75 -7.24
CA ALA A 114 -17.12 -11.11 -7.00
C ALA A 114 -17.88 -11.07 -8.33
N ARG A 115 -19.13 -11.53 -8.31
CA ARG A 115 -19.97 -11.55 -9.51
C ARG A 115 -21.32 -10.91 -9.21
N SER A 116 -21.82 -10.09 -10.14
CA SER A 116 -23.14 -9.49 -10.04
C SER A 116 -24.23 -10.53 -10.29
N ALA A 117 -25.48 -10.20 -9.96
CA ALA A 117 -26.63 -11.06 -10.25
C ALA A 117 -26.79 -11.33 -11.76
N GLU A 118 -26.34 -10.41 -12.61
CA GLU A 118 -26.36 -10.53 -14.07
C GLU A 118 -25.18 -11.38 -14.62
N GLY A 119 -24.30 -11.86 -13.75
CA GLY A 119 -23.16 -12.69 -14.12
C GLY A 119 -21.88 -11.92 -14.45
N LYS A 120 -21.83 -10.59 -14.29
CA LYS A 120 -20.62 -9.80 -14.57
C LYS A 120 -19.61 -9.92 -13.42
N ALA A 121 -18.38 -10.35 -13.73
CA ALA A 121 -17.30 -10.35 -12.76
C ALA A 121 -16.79 -8.92 -12.50
N PHE A 122 -16.48 -8.61 -11.24
CA PHE A 122 -15.84 -7.35 -10.85
C PHE A 122 -14.88 -7.58 -9.69
N GLN A 123 -13.79 -6.82 -9.66
CA GLN A 123 -12.75 -6.98 -8.67
C GLN A 123 -13.18 -6.36 -7.33
N VAL A 124 -12.98 -7.10 -6.24
CA VAL A 124 -13.31 -6.69 -4.85
C VAL A 124 -12.10 -6.66 -3.93
N LYS A 125 -10.95 -7.13 -4.39
CA LYS A 125 -9.67 -7.05 -3.67
C LYS A 125 -8.63 -6.42 -4.58
N PHE A 126 -7.90 -5.43 -4.11
CA PHE A 126 -6.91 -4.72 -4.94
C PHE A 126 -5.54 -4.75 -4.27
N ASP A 127 -4.51 -5.16 -5.01
CA ASP A 127 -3.15 -5.06 -4.54
C ASP A 127 -2.58 -3.67 -4.84
N LEU A 128 -2.62 -2.79 -3.84
CA LEU A 128 -2.11 -1.42 -3.95
C LEU A 128 -0.58 -1.34 -4.00
N LEU A 129 0.15 -2.45 -3.92
CA LEU A 129 1.60 -2.52 -4.12
C LEU A 129 1.99 -2.86 -5.58
N ASN A 130 1.01 -3.12 -6.44
CA ASN A 130 1.21 -3.38 -7.87
C ASN A 130 0.29 -2.47 -8.67
N ARG A 131 0.69 -1.23 -8.94
CA ARG A 131 -0.17 -0.26 -9.63
C ARG A 131 0.63 0.90 -10.22
N LEU A 132 0.06 1.53 -11.23
CA LEU A 132 0.31 2.94 -11.52
C LEU A 132 -0.77 3.75 -10.83
N TYR A 133 -0.46 4.87 -10.19
CA TYR A 133 -1.50 5.74 -9.64
C TYR A 133 -1.30 7.20 -10.04
N LEU A 134 -2.42 7.90 -10.14
CA LEU A 134 -2.51 9.35 -10.32
C LEU A 134 -3.45 9.89 -9.25
N GLY A 135 -3.07 10.95 -8.58
CA GLY A 135 -3.84 11.54 -7.50
C GLY A 135 -3.87 13.05 -7.55
N ALA A 136 -4.94 13.60 -7.01
CA ALA A 136 -5.12 15.01 -6.78
C ALA A 136 -5.62 15.20 -5.36
N SER A 137 -5.00 16.12 -4.62
CA SER A 137 -5.33 16.38 -3.23
C SER A 137 -5.28 17.87 -2.91
N TRP A 138 -6.06 18.23 -1.90
CA TRP A 138 -5.97 19.51 -1.24
C TRP A 138 -4.94 19.43 -0.10
N LEU A 139 -4.04 20.41 -0.02
CA LEU A 139 -2.87 20.39 0.86
C LEU A 139 -2.76 21.68 1.71
N PRO A 140 -3.52 21.82 2.80
CA PRO A 140 -3.23 22.84 3.81
C PRO A 140 -1.82 22.66 4.41
N THR A 141 -1.08 23.75 4.53
CA THR A 141 0.26 23.80 5.12
C THR A 141 0.31 24.79 6.26
N PHE A 142 0.91 24.39 7.38
CA PHE A 142 1.11 25.18 8.58
C PHE A 142 2.60 25.29 8.87
N HIS A 143 3.08 26.51 9.10
CA HIS A 143 4.48 26.80 9.45
C HIS A 143 4.52 27.43 10.83
N GLY A 144 5.55 27.14 11.62
CA GLY A 144 5.63 27.68 12.97
C GLY A 144 7.07 27.90 13.42
N ASN A 145 7.42 29.18 13.62
CA ASN A 145 8.73 29.55 14.17
C ASN A 145 8.69 29.75 15.70
N ASN A 146 7.50 29.83 16.35
CA ASN A 146 7.33 30.01 17.81
C ASN A 146 5.93 29.59 18.36
N GLY A 147 5.40 28.45 17.89
CA GLY A 147 4.02 27.98 18.13
C GLY A 147 3.18 28.11 16.86
N LEU A 148 2.22 27.20 16.64
CA LEU A 148 1.41 27.08 15.42
C LEU A 148 0.50 28.31 15.21
N PRO A 149 0.89 29.32 14.41
CA PRO A 149 0.03 30.45 14.10
C PRO A 149 -0.82 30.03 12.90
N VAL A 150 -2.15 29.97 13.08
CA VAL A 150 -3.06 29.82 11.94
C VAL A 150 -3.14 31.20 11.27
N PRO A 151 -2.77 31.38 9.98
CA PRO A 151 -2.96 32.65 9.31
C PRO A 151 -4.43 33.06 9.35
N ALA A 152 -4.72 34.34 9.61
CA ALA A 152 -6.09 34.87 9.66
C ALA A 152 -6.84 34.73 8.32
N SER A 153 -6.09 34.67 7.21
CA SER A 153 -6.55 34.17 5.91
C SER A 153 -6.18 32.70 5.79
N PHE A 154 -7.09 31.81 6.17
CA PHE A 154 -6.95 30.38 5.90
C PHE A 154 -6.64 30.24 4.40
N PRO A 155 -5.43 29.81 3.99
CA PRO A 155 -5.15 29.69 2.57
C PRO A 155 -6.17 28.68 2.03
N LEU A 156 -6.99 29.11 1.07
CA LEU A 156 -7.74 28.18 0.22
C LEU A 156 -6.67 27.26 -0.38
N GLY A 157 -6.50 26.11 0.28
CA GLY A 157 -5.21 25.43 0.32
C GLY A 157 -4.70 24.95 -1.03
N ARG A 158 -3.40 24.68 -1.05
CA ARG A 158 -2.65 24.31 -2.25
C ARG A 158 -3.21 23.07 -2.90
N GLY A 159 -3.30 23.07 -4.22
CA GLY A 159 -3.52 21.85 -4.98
C GLY A 159 -2.25 21.01 -4.96
N ARG A 160 -2.37 19.69 -4.88
CA ARG A 160 -1.25 18.77 -5.01
C ARG A 160 -1.61 17.66 -5.99
N ALA A 161 -0.82 17.52 -7.04
CA ALA A 161 -0.83 16.34 -7.90
C ALA A 161 0.19 15.33 -7.40
N GLU A 162 -0.12 14.05 -7.51
CA GLU A 162 0.80 12.96 -7.20
C GLU A 162 0.70 11.84 -8.22
N ALA A 163 1.82 11.21 -8.52
CA ALA A 163 1.89 10.08 -9.43
C ALA A 163 2.96 9.10 -8.96
N GLY A 164 2.85 7.85 -9.37
CA GLY A 164 3.90 6.86 -9.13
C GLY A 164 3.55 5.48 -9.63
N ILE A 165 4.58 4.66 -9.80
CA ILE A 165 4.44 3.25 -10.17
C ILE A 165 5.02 2.41 -9.04
N HIS A 166 4.18 1.53 -8.49
CA HIS A 166 4.56 0.54 -7.48
C HIS A 166 4.51 -0.84 -8.13
N VAL A 167 5.60 -1.59 -8.00
CA VAL A 167 5.66 -2.99 -8.44
C VAL A 167 6.17 -3.82 -7.29
N SER A 168 5.46 -4.87 -6.95
CA SER A 168 5.77 -5.70 -5.80
C SER A 168 5.63 -7.18 -6.14
N VAL A 169 6.75 -7.87 -6.17
CA VAL A 169 6.81 -9.29 -6.53
C VAL A 169 7.04 -10.12 -5.28
N LEU A 170 6.06 -10.95 -4.92
CA LEU A 170 6.19 -11.95 -3.86
C LEU A 170 6.68 -13.26 -4.46
N SER A 171 7.85 -13.71 -4.03
CA SER A 171 8.38 -15.04 -4.33
C SER A 171 8.08 -15.99 -3.17
N THR A 172 7.06 -16.84 -3.34
CA THR A 172 6.68 -17.85 -2.36
C THR A 172 7.78 -18.88 -2.14
N ARG A 173 8.53 -19.26 -3.20
CA ARG A 173 9.64 -20.20 -3.12
C ARG A 173 10.81 -19.64 -2.31
N SER A 174 11.28 -18.43 -2.59
CA SER A 174 12.36 -17.83 -1.80
C SER A 174 11.89 -17.18 -0.51
N ARG A 175 10.57 -17.17 -0.23
CA ARG A 175 9.96 -16.44 0.88
C ARG A 175 10.50 -15.00 0.95
N ALA A 176 10.51 -14.34 -0.20
CA ALA A 176 11.02 -12.99 -0.33
C ALA A 176 10.04 -12.10 -1.06
N ARG A 177 10.09 -10.80 -0.77
CA ARG A 177 9.32 -9.77 -1.45
C ARG A 177 10.27 -8.72 -2.01
N HIS A 178 10.02 -8.34 -3.25
CA HIS A 178 10.77 -7.32 -3.97
C HIS A 178 9.81 -6.17 -4.25
N ASP A 179 10.03 -5.03 -3.60
CA ASP A 179 9.22 -3.83 -3.80
C ASP A 179 10.02 -2.80 -4.60
N MET A 180 9.41 -2.23 -5.63
CA MET A 180 9.99 -1.22 -6.49
C MET A 180 9.06 -0.03 -6.56
N ARG A 181 9.62 1.18 -6.43
CA ARG A 181 8.91 2.45 -6.65
C ARG A 181 9.62 3.18 -7.77
N ILE A 182 8.87 3.55 -8.80
CA ILE A 182 9.41 4.15 -10.03
C ILE A 182 8.65 5.43 -10.31
N LEU A 183 9.38 6.50 -10.62
CA LEU A 183 8.84 7.82 -10.99
C LEU A 183 7.73 8.27 -10.03
N GLU A 184 7.96 8.08 -8.73
CA GLU A 184 7.00 8.49 -7.73
C GLU A 184 7.30 9.92 -7.31
N GLY A 185 6.31 10.80 -7.43
CA GLY A 185 6.51 12.19 -7.08
C GLY A 185 5.21 12.94 -6.89
N THR A 186 5.35 14.14 -6.36
CA THR A 186 4.26 15.06 -6.10
C THR A 186 4.64 16.47 -6.52
N ALA A 187 3.70 17.17 -7.12
CA ALA A 187 3.79 18.57 -7.47
C ALA A 187 2.73 19.34 -6.68
N THR A 188 3.15 20.36 -5.94
CA THR A 188 2.24 21.25 -5.21
C THR A 188 2.14 22.58 -5.95
N PHE A 189 0.91 23.05 -6.18
CA PHE A 189 0.58 24.28 -6.89
C PHE A 189 0.35 25.42 -5.89
N ASP A 190 0.46 26.69 -6.33
CA ASP A 190 0.70 27.87 -5.48
C ASP A 190 2.12 27.80 -4.90
N ASP A 191 3.10 28.32 -5.65
CA ASP A 191 4.54 28.05 -5.57
C ASP A 191 4.90 26.59 -5.86
N LEU A 192 5.31 26.31 -7.11
CA LEU A 192 5.61 24.96 -7.61
C LEU A 192 6.68 24.26 -6.76
N GLU A 193 6.25 23.41 -5.82
CA GLU A 193 7.13 22.50 -5.05
C GLU A 193 7.09 21.12 -5.71
N LEU A 194 8.26 20.59 -6.05
CA LEU A 194 8.40 19.27 -6.65
C LEU A 194 9.16 18.36 -5.69
N SER A 195 8.58 17.21 -5.37
CA SER A 195 9.28 16.17 -4.61
C SER A 195 9.09 14.84 -5.32
N GLY A 196 10.15 14.06 -5.48
CA GLY A 196 10.03 12.76 -6.10
C GLY A 196 11.24 11.87 -5.93
N VAL A 197 11.04 10.62 -6.31
CA VAL A 197 12.04 9.58 -6.43
C VAL A 197 11.98 9.00 -7.83
N LEU A 198 13.14 8.86 -8.46
CA LEU A 198 13.25 8.22 -9.77
C LEU A 198 13.06 6.71 -9.63
N PHE A 199 13.83 6.10 -8.72
CA PHE A 199 13.77 4.66 -8.47
C PHE A 199 14.10 4.33 -7.01
N SER A 200 13.36 3.40 -6.42
CA SER A 200 13.78 2.72 -5.20
C SER A 200 13.48 1.23 -5.28
N TYR A 201 14.32 0.43 -4.64
CA TYR A 201 14.18 -1.01 -4.52
C TYR A 201 14.34 -1.44 -3.07
N ASP A 202 13.43 -2.28 -2.61
CA ASP A 202 13.41 -2.84 -1.27
C ASP A 202 13.24 -4.35 -1.34
N TYR A 203 14.20 -5.07 -0.75
CA TYR A 203 14.18 -6.50 -0.61
C TYR A 203 13.84 -6.90 0.82
N GLN A 204 12.84 -7.76 0.98
CA GLN A 204 12.43 -8.32 2.26
C GLN A 204 12.53 -9.85 2.20
N HIS A 205 13.05 -10.49 3.25
CA HIS A 205 13.20 -11.93 3.29
C HIS A 205 12.72 -12.53 4.62
N LEU A 206 12.05 -13.68 4.53
CA LEU A 206 11.72 -14.53 5.66
C LEU A 206 12.53 -15.83 5.59
N HIS A 207 13.47 -15.98 6.52
CA HIS A 207 14.29 -17.20 6.61
C HIS A 207 13.43 -18.44 6.87
N ARG A 208 13.73 -19.53 6.13
CA ARG A 208 13.12 -20.85 6.34
C ARG A 208 13.65 -21.55 7.60
N ARG A 209 14.88 -21.23 8.01
CA ARG A 209 15.55 -21.82 9.17
C ARG A 209 16.06 -20.72 10.10
N PRO A 210 16.23 -20.99 11.41
CA PRO A 210 16.90 -20.07 12.32
C PRO A 210 18.26 -19.66 11.77
N ALA A 211 18.51 -18.35 11.71
CA ALA A 211 19.82 -17.83 11.34
C ALA A 211 20.79 -17.88 12.54
N HIS A 212 20.23 -17.76 13.74
CA HIS A 212 20.97 -17.77 14.99
C HIS A 212 20.23 -18.59 16.05
N TRP A 213 20.96 -19.08 17.04
CA TRP A 213 20.40 -19.73 18.22
C TRP A 213 20.87 -18.97 19.45
N LEU A 214 19.92 -18.52 20.27
CA LEU A 214 20.21 -17.87 21.54
C LEU A 214 20.02 -18.87 22.66
N SER A 215 21.11 -19.25 23.32
CA SER A 215 21.06 -20.07 24.53
C SER A 215 20.87 -19.17 25.75
N THR A 216 19.84 -19.42 26.54
CA THR A 216 19.64 -18.76 27.83
C THR A 216 20.01 -19.72 28.96
N PHE A 217 20.78 -19.23 29.93
CA PHE A 217 21.20 -19.98 31.13
C PHE A 217 20.54 -19.47 32.41
N VAL A 218 19.68 -18.45 32.30
CA VAL A 218 18.89 -17.95 33.42
C VAL A 218 17.74 -18.90 33.66
N GLY A 219 17.87 -19.74 34.70
CA GLY A 219 16.92 -20.83 34.98
C GLY A 219 17.33 -22.14 34.31
N LYS A 220 16.37 -22.89 33.77
CA LYS A 220 16.66 -24.11 33.01
C LYS A 220 17.24 -23.72 31.64
N PRO A 221 18.39 -24.29 31.22
CA PRO A 221 18.97 -24.03 29.91
C PRO A 221 17.94 -24.21 28.79
N ARG A 222 17.80 -23.20 27.93
CA ARG A 222 16.88 -23.21 26.78
C ARG A 222 17.57 -22.67 25.55
N LEU A 223 17.28 -23.27 24.41
CA LEU A 223 17.73 -22.82 23.09
C LEU A 223 16.56 -22.11 22.39
N HIS A 224 16.76 -20.85 22.04
CA HIS A 224 15.76 -20.04 21.33
C HIS A 224 16.19 -19.85 19.88
N PRO A 225 15.45 -20.36 18.89
CA PRO A 225 15.72 -20.08 17.50
C PRO A 225 15.42 -18.61 17.19
N ILE A 226 16.36 -17.91 16.54
CA ILE A 226 16.19 -16.53 16.09
C ILE A 226 16.33 -16.48 14.57
N SER A 227 15.27 -16.02 13.91
CA SER A 227 15.22 -15.77 12.47
C SER A 227 14.93 -14.29 12.26
N PRO A 228 15.95 -13.39 12.31
CA PRO A 228 15.71 -11.98 12.13
C PRO A 228 15.22 -11.74 10.71
N ARG A 229 14.10 -11.04 10.56
CA ARG A 229 13.49 -10.75 9.27
C ARG A 229 14.21 -9.57 8.66
N MET A 230 15.31 -9.86 7.98
CA MET A 230 16.20 -8.85 7.43
C MET A 230 15.88 -8.59 5.96
N GLY A 231 16.21 -7.38 5.54
CA GLY A 231 16.11 -6.90 4.19
C GLY A 231 17.20 -5.89 3.92
N TRP A 232 17.25 -5.42 2.68
CA TRP A 232 18.10 -4.31 2.27
C TRP A 232 17.43 -3.61 1.12
N GLY A 233 17.81 -2.37 0.88
CA GLY A 233 17.25 -1.60 -0.20
C GLY A 233 18.16 -0.45 -0.58
N PHE A 234 17.75 0.22 -1.64
CA PHE A 234 18.42 1.42 -2.10
C PHE A 234 17.43 2.34 -2.82
N ARG A 235 17.78 3.61 -2.87
CA ARG A 235 17.11 4.64 -3.65
C ARG A 235 18.12 5.30 -4.57
N VAL A 236 17.70 5.56 -5.80
CA VAL A 236 18.49 6.23 -6.84
C VAL A 236 17.73 7.47 -7.23
N VAL A 237 18.39 8.62 -7.06
CA VAL A 237 17.88 9.95 -7.39
C VAL A 237 16.56 10.28 -6.68
N SER A 238 16.65 11.19 -5.72
CA SER A 238 15.49 11.85 -5.12
C SER A 238 15.66 13.35 -5.24
N VAL A 239 14.61 14.03 -5.67
CA VAL A 239 14.60 15.49 -5.81
C VAL A 239 13.59 16.06 -4.84
N ASN A 240 13.98 17.12 -4.16
CA ASN A 240 13.11 17.96 -3.36
C ASN A 240 13.43 19.42 -3.69
N ASP A 241 12.66 19.95 -4.62
CA ASP A 241 12.75 21.31 -5.13
C ASP A 241 11.70 22.19 -4.44
N ARG A 242 12.17 23.24 -3.76
CA ARG A 242 11.32 24.22 -3.10
C ARG A 242 11.61 25.59 -3.72
N PRO A 243 10.56 26.33 -4.10
CA PRO A 243 10.70 27.60 -4.79
C PRO A 243 10.90 28.80 -3.82
N PRO A 244 11.50 29.91 -4.32
CA PRO A 244 11.91 31.07 -3.52
C PRO A 244 10.80 31.69 -2.65
N ALA A 245 9.55 31.69 -3.12
CA ALA A 245 8.42 32.30 -2.42
C ALA A 245 8.12 31.68 -1.04
N ARG A 246 8.63 30.47 -0.78
CA ARG A 246 8.62 29.86 0.57
C ARG A 246 10.00 29.51 1.08
N ARG A 247 10.80 28.82 0.27
CA ARG A 247 12.15 28.35 0.62
C ARG A 247 12.92 28.17 -0.69
N ASP A 248 13.99 28.94 -0.89
CA ASP A 248 14.78 28.91 -2.12
C ASP A 248 15.77 27.74 -2.15
N THR A 249 15.32 26.50 -1.96
CA THR A 249 16.23 25.36 -1.74
C THR A 249 16.01 24.24 -2.75
N LEU A 250 17.11 23.68 -3.25
CA LEU A 250 17.11 22.45 -4.05
C LEU A 250 17.91 21.37 -3.31
N ASP A 251 17.33 20.18 -3.15
CA ASP A 251 18.00 19.02 -2.56
C ASP A 251 17.88 17.85 -3.53
N VAL A 252 19.02 17.38 -4.03
CA VAL A 252 19.12 16.25 -4.94
C VAL A 252 19.95 15.16 -4.25
N GLU A 253 19.27 14.12 -3.79
CA GLU A 253 19.91 12.91 -3.30
C GLU A 253 20.29 12.04 -4.51
N PHE A 254 21.57 11.70 -4.67
CA PHE A 254 22.01 10.83 -5.77
C PHE A 254 21.77 9.36 -5.44
N GLY A 255 21.98 8.98 -4.18
CA GLY A 255 21.77 7.61 -3.75
C GLY A 255 21.66 7.44 -2.25
N GLU A 256 20.91 6.41 -1.87
CA GLU A 256 20.76 5.97 -0.49
C GLU A 256 20.78 4.44 -0.46
N VAL A 257 21.46 3.86 0.53
CA VAL A 257 21.51 2.41 0.77
C VAL A 257 21.22 2.13 2.23
N HIS A 258 20.43 1.09 2.50
CA HIS A 258 20.07 0.72 3.87
C HIS A 258 19.93 -0.78 4.09
N LEU A 259 20.08 -1.16 5.35
CA LEU A 259 19.64 -2.44 5.89
C LEU A 259 18.30 -2.25 6.57
N ALA A 260 17.43 -3.25 6.43
CA ALA A 260 16.10 -3.25 7.00
C ALA A 260 15.90 -4.42 7.97
N TRP A 261 15.27 -4.17 9.10
CA TRP A 261 14.81 -5.18 10.04
C TRP A 261 13.31 -5.05 10.26
N HIS A 262 12.60 -6.18 10.17
CA HIS A 262 11.14 -6.24 10.32
C HIS A 262 10.78 -6.93 11.64
N PRO A 263 10.69 -6.20 12.76
CA PRO A 263 10.31 -6.81 14.05
C PRO A 263 8.94 -7.50 13.99
N TRP A 264 8.05 -7.02 13.12
CA TRP A 264 6.78 -7.65 12.84
C TRP A 264 6.44 -7.55 11.34
N GLN A 265 5.93 -8.62 10.77
CA GLN A 265 5.42 -8.68 9.40
C GLN A 265 4.38 -9.79 9.27
N SER A 266 3.41 -9.60 8.39
CA SER A 266 2.39 -10.60 8.02
C SER A 266 2.98 -11.72 7.15
N ASN A 267 2.25 -12.83 7.02
CA ASN A 267 2.69 -13.99 6.23
C ASN A 267 2.80 -13.70 4.73
N ASP A 268 2.09 -12.71 4.21
CA ASP A 268 2.20 -12.23 2.83
C ASP A 268 3.20 -11.06 2.70
N MET A 269 3.86 -10.65 3.81
CA MET A 269 4.76 -9.49 3.93
C MET A 269 4.14 -8.14 3.54
N TYR A 270 2.83 -8.09 3.30
CA TYR A 270 2.14 -6.85 2.92
C TYR A 270 2.05 -5.86 4.09
N SER A 271 1.71 -6.39 5.26
CA SER A 271 1.64 -5.60 6.50
C SER A 271 2.92 -5.80 7.29
N HIS A 272 3.56 -4.72 7.70
CA HIS A 272 4.84 -4.79 8.43
C HIS A 272 5.09 -3.55 9.28
N ILE A 273 5.99 -3.73 10.24
CA ILE A 273 6.76 -2.68 10.88
C ILE A 273 8.21 -2.90 10.46
N ARG A 274 8.87 -1.87 9.96
CA ARG A 274 10.20 -1.91 9.37
C ARG A 274 11.06 -0.82 9.99
N LEU A 275 12.24 -1.21 10.44
CA LEU A 275 13.31 -0.33 10.90
C LEU A 275 14.42 -0.35 9.87
N GLU A 276 14.86 0.81 9.41
CA GLU A 276 15.92 0.98 8.43
C GLU A 276 17.08 1.76 9.04
N ALA A 277 18.30 1.35 8.68
CA ALA A 277 19.52 2.07 8.98
C ALA A 277 20.41 2.04 7.74
N GLY A 278 20.88 3.20 7.31
CA GLY A 278 21.56 3.38 6.03
C GLY A 278 22.39 4.64 5.97
N ALA A 279 22.78 5.01 4.76
CA ALA A 279 23.45 6.26 4.47
C ALA A 279 22.99 6.82 3.12
N ASP A 280 22.92 8.14 3.04
CA ASP A 280 22.59 8.90 1.84
C ASP A 280 23.75 9.80 1.42
N LEU A 281 23.75 10.13 0.13
CA LEU A 281 24.65 11.11 -0.46
C LEU A 281 23.92 11.92 -1.52
N GLY A 282 24.23 13.20 -1.60
CA GLY A 282 23.55 14.11 -2.49
C GLY A 282 24.18 15.48 -2.50
N GLU A 283 23.51 16.39 -3.19
CA GLU A 283 23.91 17.78 -3.31
C GLU A 283 22.76 18.66 -2.87
N TYR A 284 23.10 19.72 -2.15
CA TYR A 284 22.16 20.65 -1.56
C TYR A 284 22.53 22.07 -1.95
N TRP A 285 21.55 22.82 -2.45
CA TRP A 285 21.66 24.23 -2.74
C TRP A 285 20.75 25.00 -1.80
N GLU A 286 21.35 25.90 -1.02
CA GLU A 286 20.64 26.75 -0.06
C GLU A 286 19.88 27.90 -0.74
N HIS A 287 20.41 28.39 -1.87
CA HIS A 287 19.85 29.44 -2.69
C HIS A 287 19.75 28.96 -4.14
N ARG A 288 18.64 28.32 -4.48
CA ARG A 288 18.39 27.80 -5.82
C ARG A 288 18.43 28.91 -6.88
N SER A 289 17.98 30.13 -6.56
CA SER A 289 18.01 31.25 -7.50
C SER A 289 19.42 31.60 -7.99
N GLU A 290 20.45 31.33 -7.18
CA GLU A 290 21.85 31.57 -7.56
C GLU A 290 22.34 30.58 -8.64
N ILE A 291 21.69 29.42 -8.77
CA ILE A 291 21.96 28.46 -9.87
C ILE A 291 21.57 29.08 -11.21
N ASP A 292 20.44 29.80 -11.26
CA ASP A 292 19.97 30.46 -12.48
C ASP A 292 20.93 31.60 -12.91
N ASP A 293 21.62 32.20 -11.93
CA ASP A 293 22.67 33.20 -12.14
C ASP A 293 24.05 32.59 -12.45
N GLY A 294 24.15 31.25 -12.52
CA GLY A 294 25.37 30.52 -12.88
C GLY A 294 26.41 30.42 -11.76
N LEU A 295 26.01 30.65 -10.51
CA LEU A 295 26.88 30.49 -9.35
C LEU A 295 26.87 29.04 -8.85
N ASP A 296 28.05 28.50 -8.55
CA ASP A 296 28.20 27.16 -7.97
C ASP A 296 28.16 27.24 -6.44
N THR A 297 26.96 27.17 -5.88
CA THR A 297 26.73 27.18 -4.42
C THR A 297 26.28 25.82 -3.87
N GLY A 298 26.49 24.76 -4.66
CA GLY A 298 26.18 23.39 -4.27
C GLY A 298 27.06 22.88 -3.14
N ALA A 299 26.43 22.24 -2.15
CA ALA A 299 27.08 21.56 -1.05
C ALA A 299 26.86 20.05 -1.17
N LEU A 300 27.92 19.30 -1.45
CA LEU A 300 27.88 17.83 -1.45
C LEU A 300 27.77 17.36 0.00
N TYR A 301 26.82 16.47 0.28
CA TYR A 301 26.61 15.90 1.59
C TYR A 301 26.67 14.37 1.57
N ILE A 302 27.03 13.81 2.73
CA ILE A 302 26.95 12.36 3.00
C ILE A 302 26.67 12.14 4.48
N GLY A 303 25.81 11.17 4.79
CA GLY A 303 25.77 10.68 6.17
C GLY A 303 24.65 9.69 6.47
N PRO A 304 24.45 9.40 7.77
CA PRO A 304 23.56 8.34 8.19
C PRO A 304 22.09 8.72 8.03
N THR A 305 21.32 7.70 7.66
CA THR A 305 19.87 7.74 7.51
C THR A 305 19.27 6.64 8.37
N SER A 306 18.15 6.93 9.01
CA SER A 306 17.38 5.94 9.75
C SER A 306 15.90 6.15 9.51
N ALA A 307 15.13 5.06 9.44
CA ALA A 307 13.69 5.17 9.27
C ALA A 307 12.92 4.11 10.06
N LEU A 308 11.72 4.47 10.51
CA LEU A 308 10.69 3.58 10.98
C LEU A 308 9.50 3.68 10.03
N LYS A 309 9.23 2.62 9.28
CA LYS A 309 8.12 2.54 8.34
C LYS A 309 7.13 1.49 8.81
N SER A 310 5.84 1.73 8.58
CA SER A 310 4.83 0.71 8.75
C SER A 310 3.79 0.77 7.65
N ARG A 311 3.21 -0.40 7.36
CA ARG A 311 2.08 -0.55 6.46
C ARG A 311 1.14 -1.60 7.04
N PHE A 312 -0.15 -1.33 7.03
CA PHE A 312 -1.17 -2.25 7.51
C PHE A 312 -2.35 -2.24 6.55
N SER A 313 -2.68 -3.41 6.01
CA SER A 313 -3.99 -3.64 5.41
C SER A 313 -5.04 -3.72 6.51
N LEU A 314 -6.06 -2.88 6.47
CA LEU A 314 -7.18 -2.92 7.41
C LEU A 314 -8.35 -3.66 6.74
N GLY A 315 -8.90 -4.66 7.43
CA GLY A 315 -10.02 -5.47 6.93
C GLY A 315 -9.64 -6.52 5.88
N GLU A 316 -10.63 -7.31 5.50
CA GLU A 316 -10.53 -8.33 4.46
C GLU A 316 -10.57 -7.67 3.08
N GLY A 317 -9.60 -7.96 2.22
CA GLY A 317 -9.63 -7.51 0.81
C GLY A 317 -8.65 -6.41 0.41
N GLY A 318 -7.93 -5.79 1.35
CA GLY A 318 -6.97 -4.72 0.99
C GLY A 318 -7.63 -3.42 0.55
N LEU A 319 -8.91 -3.23 0.87
CA LEU A 319 -9.66 -2.01 0.56
C LEU A 319 -9.19 -0.80 1.37
N HIS A 320 -8.57 -1.04 2.52
CA HIS A 320 -8.08 -0.01 3.42
C HIS A 320 -6.61 -0.27 3.75
N ALA A 321 -5.80 0.79 3.71
CA ALA A 321 -4.39 0.74 4.05
C ALA A 321 -4.02 1.92 4.95
N LEU A 322 -3.36 1.62 6.06
CA LEU A 322 -2.68 2.60 6.91
C LEU A 322 -1.18 2.49 6.68
N SER A 323 -0.51 3.62 6.52
CA SER A 323 0.94 3.70 6.35
C SER A 323 1.52 4.78 7.25
N THR A 324 2.68 4.49 7.82
CA THR A 324 3.48 5.50 8.52
C THR A 324 4.92 5.45 8.06
N ALA A 325 5.58 6.59 8.07
CA ALA A 325 7.01 6.70 7.83
C ALA A 325 7.57 7.78 8.74
N PHE A 326 8.64 7.47 9.45
CA PHE A 326 9.41 8.41 10.23
C PHE A 326 10.85 8.26 9.79
N THR A 327 11.44 9.32 9.23
CA THR A 327 12.79 9.31 8.67
C THR A 327 13.61 10.37 9.39
N TYR A 328 14.77 9.98 9.89
CA TYR A 328 15.77 10.87 10.45
C TYR A 328 17.07 10.75 9.67
N ARG A 329 17.52 11.86 9.08
CA ARG A 329 18.79 11.98 8.37
C ARG A 329 19.70 12.93 9.12
N ARG A 330 20.98 12.59 9.20
CA ARG A 330 22.01 13.48 9.74
C ARG A 330 23.24 13.58 8.83
N PRO A 331 23.10 14.05 7.58
CA PRO A 331 24.22 14.17 6.67
C PRO A 331 25.19 15.27 7.11
N ASN A 332 26.46 15.09 6.81
CA ASN A 332 27.48 16.13 6.97
C ASN A 332 27.85 16.67 5.60
N ILE A 333 28.08 17.97 5.51
CA ILE A 333 28.58 18.60 4.29
C ILE A 333 30.03 18.14 4.07
N ALA A 334 30.26 17.41 2.98
CA ALA A 334 31.55 16.87 2.59
C ALA A 334 32.38 17.87 1.77
N ALA A 335 31.72 18.67 0.93
CA ALA A 335 32.33 19.70 0.08
C ALA A 335 31.33 20.85 -0.16
N GLY A 336 31.83 22.04 -0.51
CA GLY A 336 31.03 23.26 -0.68
C GLY A 336 31.07 24.19 0.54
N SER A 337 30.17 25.17 0.58
CA SER A 337 29.93 26.04 1.75
C SER A 337 29.47 25.19 2.95
N GLY A 338 29.89 25.55 4.17
CA GLY A 338 29.48 24.81 5.38
C GLY A 338 30.16 23.43 5.56
N ARG A 339 31.29 23.16 4.90
CA ARG A 339 32.01 21.87 5.04
C ARG A 339 32.24 21.49 6.51
N GLY A 340 31.84 20.26 6.84
CA GLY A 340 31.93 19.70 8.19
C GLY A 340 30.70 19.96 9.06
N GLU A 341 29.78 20.81 8.62
CA GLU A 341 28.52 21.04 9.32
C GLU A 341 27.57 19.85 9.17
N ALA A 342 26.82 19.59 10.23
CA ALA A 342 25.84 18.52 10.28
C ALA A 342 24.44 19.09 10.08
N MET A 343 23.78 18.62 9.03
CA MET A 343 22.36 18.89 8.77
C MET A 343 21.54 17.81 9.46
N ASN A 344 20.47 18.19 10.15
CA ASN A 344 19.46 17.30 10.73
C ASN A 344 18.18 17.49 9.94
N ARG A 345 17.65 16.40 9.39
CA ARG A 345 16.37 16.39 8.70
C ARG A 345 15.50 15.33 9.35
N LEU A 346 14.31 15.75 9.78
CA LEU A 346 13.30 14.88 10.32
C LEU A 346 12.05 14.98 9.47
N GLU A 347 11.54 13.84 9.03
CA GLU A 347 10.30 13.73 8.27
C GLU A 347 9.41 12.67 8.93
N ALA A 348 8.15 13.01 9.14
CA ALA A 348 7.14 12.09 9.65
C ALA A 348 5.91 12.16 8.74
N THR A 349 5.41 11.01 8.30
CA THR A 349 4.19 10.88 7.52
C THR A 349 3.30 9.82 8.14
N ILE A 350 2.02 10.11 8.28
CA ILE A 350 0.96 9.14 8.52
C ILE A 350 -0.07 9.30 7.41
N ALA A 351 -0.49 8.20 6.81
CA ALA A 351 -1.46 8.24 5.74
C ALA A 351 -2.38 7.04 5.71
N TYR A 352 -3.64 7.31 5.50
CA TYR A 352 -4.71 6.36 5.31
C TYR A 352 -5.18 6.42 3.86
N GLU A 353 -5.38 5.26 3.24
CA GLU A 353 -5.93 5.11 1.89
C GLU A 353 -7.07 4.10 1.92
N GLY A 354 -8.25 4.50 1.45
CA GLY A 354 -9.44 3.65 1.40
C GLY A 354 -10.09 3.67 0.02
N ILE A 355 -10.29 2.50 -0.59
CA ILE A 355 -10.95 2.34 -1.88
C ILE A 355 -12.43 2.65 -1.72
N LEU A 356 -12.93 3.62 -2.48
CA LEU A 356 -14.33 4.06 -2.43
C LEU A 356 -15.19 3.35 -3.46
N LEU A 357 -14.66 3.21 -4.69
CA LEU A 357 -15.33 2.58 -5.81
C LEU A 357 -14.30 2.13 -6.85
N ALA A 358 -14.72 1.37 -7.85
CA ALA A 358 -13.89 1.01 -8.99
C ALA A 358 -14.65 1.23 -10.30
N ILE A 359 -13.95 1.69 -11.33
CA ILE A 359 -14.47 1.83 -12.70
C ILE A 359 -13.66 0.89 -13.59
N ASN A 360 -14.31 -0.11 -14.18
CA ASN A 360 -13.63 -1.14 -14.98
C ASN A 360 -12.42 -1.76 -14.25
N ASP A 361 -12.65 -2.18 -13.00
CA ASP A 361 -11.64 -2.74 -12.08
C ASP A 361 -10.44 -1.82 -11.79
N GLN A 362 -10.55 -0.51 -12.08
CA GLN A 362 -9.59 0.51 -11.67
C GLN A 362 -10.09 1.19 -10.39
N PRO A 363 -9.47 0.96 -9.23
CA PRO A 363 -9.97 1.49 -7.97
C PRO A 363 -9.69 2.98 -7.85
N ILE A 364 -10.68 3.70 -7.34
CA ILE A 364 -10.60 5.09 -6.92
C ILE A 364 -10.62 5.12 -5.39
N SER A 365 -9.54 5.60 -4.79
CA SER A 365 -9.35 5.65 -3.35
C SER A 365 -9.35 7.08 -2.82
N LEU A 366 -9.92 7.25 -1.63
CA LEU A 366 -9.69 8.42 -0.79
C LEU A 366 -8.34 8.25 -0.11
N ARG A 367 -7.51 9.29 -0.15
CA ARG A 367 -6.28 9.37 0.62
C ARG A 367 -6.32 10.55 1.57
N LEU A 368 -6.04 10.26 2.84
CA LEU A 368 -5.82 11.23 3.89
C LEU A 368 -4.39 11.08 4.39
N ALA A 369 -3.64 12.18 4.50
CA ALA A 369 -2.28 12.14 5.03
C ALA A 369 -2.00 13.34 5.92
N ALA A 370 -1.14 13.15 6.91
CA ALA A 370 -0.51 14.22 7.67
C ALA A 370 1.00 14.03 7.62
N MET A 371 1.72 15.12 7.42
CA MET A 371 3.17 15.16 7.22
C MET A 371 3.75 16.23 8.14
N GLY A 372 4.86 15.93 8.80
CA GLY A 372 5.63 16.86 9.61
C GLY A 372 7.08 16.83 9.16
N VAL A 373 7.65 17.99 8.87
CA VAL A 373 9.04 18.14 8.47
C VAL A 373 9.72 19.13 9.40
N SER A 374 10.90 18.77 9.90
CA SER A 374 11.77 19.67 10.67
C SER A 374 13.19 19.57 10.15
N ARG A 375 13.81 20.72 9.91
CA ARG A 375 15.19 20.81 9.41
C ARG A 375 15.95 21.93 10.13
N ASN A 376 17.27 21.86 10.15
CA ASN A 376 18.15 22.89 10.72
C ASN A 376 19.31 23.28 9.78
N ASP A 377 19.20 22.97 8.50
CA ASP A 377 20.20 23.23 7.46
C ASP A 377 19.96 24.56 6.73
N LEU A 378 19.45 25.56 7.45
CA LEU A 378 19.11 26.89 6.94
C LEU A 378 19.90 27.94 7.73
N ASP A 379 20.41 28.97 7.05
CA ASP A 379 21.11 30.08 7.68
C ASP A 379 20.30 30.73 8.83
N SER A 380 20.99 30.82 9.96
CA SER A 380 20.66 31.37 11.29
C SER A 380 19.23 31.30 11.88
N ASP A 381 19.13 30.45 12.91
CA ASP A 381 18.38 30.66 14.17
C ASP A 381 16.91 30.21 14.29
N ILE A 382 16.36 29.50 13.29
CA ILE A 382 14.99 28.96 13.39
C ILE A 382 14.92 27.51 12.93
N ARG A 383 14.63 26.60 13.88
CA ARG A 383 14.10 25.26 13.54
C ARG A 383 12.71 25.46 12.94
N ASP A 384 12.63 25.46 11.62
CA ASP A 384 11.35 25.55 10.94
C ASP A 384 10.67 24.17 10.99
N VAL A 385 9.46 24.14 11.57
CA VAL A 385 8.60 22.97 11.62
C VAL A 385 7.43 23.22 10.67
N GLU A 386 7.36 22.40 9.63
CA GLU A 386 6.31 22.43 8.63
C GLU A 386 5.38 21.25 8.86
N VAL A 387 4.09 21.52 9.02
CA VAL A 387 3.04 20.50 9.11
C VAL A 387 2.13 20.63 7.89
N LYS A 388 2.00 19.56 7.12
CA LYS A 388 1.08 19.47 5.98
C LYS A 388 -0.02 18.47 6.30
N ALA A 389 -1.24 18.76 5.91
CA ALA A 389 -2.31 17.76 5.85
C ALA A 389 -2.78 17.66 4.41
N ALA A 390 -3.11 16.46 3.95
CA ALA A 390 -3.56 16.19 2.59
C ALA A 390 -4.88 15.41 2.63
N ALA A 391 -5.84 15.82 1.81
CA ALA A 391 -7.07 15.07 1.55
C ALA A 391 -7.33 15.06 0.05
N GLY A 392 -7.44 13.88 -0.55
CA GLY A 392 -7.58 13.78 -2.00
C GLY A 392 -8.03 12.42 -2.50
N LEU A 393 -8.10 12.30 -3.82
CA LEU A 393 -8.46 11.08 -4.51
C LEU A 393 -7.25 10.55 -5.29
N ARG A 394 -7.13 9.24 -5.37
CA ARG A 394 -6.20 8.52 -6.24
C ARG A 394 -6.96 7.58 -7.14
N VAL A 395 -6.64 7.61 -8.42
CA VAL A 395 -7.02 6.57 -9.37
C VAL A 395 -5.83 5.63 -9.49
N SER A 396 -6.05 4.34 -9.26
CA SER A 396 -5.03 3.32 -9.51
C SER A 396 -5.36 2.56 -10.79
N PHE A 397 -4.35 2.35 -11.61
CA PHE A 397 -4.40 1.62 -12.86
C PHE A 397 -3.65 0.30 -12.73
N TRP A 398 -4.23 -0.74 -13.34
CA TRP A 398 -3.68 -2.10 -13.41
C TRP A 398 -3.39 -2.72 -12.04
N ALA A 399 -4.18 -2.37 -11.02
CA ALA A 399 -4.09 -2.97 -9.71
C ALA A 399 -4.63 -4.42 -9.74
N PRO A 400 -3.77 -5.46 -9.65
CA PRO A 400 -4.23 -6.82 -9.78
C PRO A 400 -5.05 -7.25 -8.55
N PRO A 401 -5.85 -8.33 -8.68
CA PRO A 401 -6.55 -8.92 -7.55
C PRO A 401 -5.56 -9.34 -6.48
N ARG A 402 -5.79 -8.91 -5.24
CA ARG A 402 -4.98 -9.38 -4.11
C ARG A 402 -5.39 -10.81 -3.73
N VAL A 403 -4.54 -11.77 -4.07
CA VAL A 403 -4.69 -13.15 -3.62
C VAL A 403 -3.98 -13.28 -2.27
N PHE A 404 -4.74 -13.45 -1.20
CA PHE A 404 -4.21 -13.77 0.13
C PHE A 404 -3.75 -15.22 0.13
N GLU A 405 -2.65 -15.53 -0.54
CA GLU A 405 -1.98 -16.80 -0.31
C GLU A 405 -1.12 -16.64 0.93
N PRO A 406 -1.52 -17.20 2.10
CA PRO A 406 -0.56 -17.33 3.18
C PRO A 406 0.65 -18.08 2.62
N MET A 407 1.86 -17.56 2.88
CA MET A 407 3.07 -18.31 2.54
C MET A 407 2.91 -19.74 3.09
N PRO A 408 3.30 -20.77 2.31
CA PRO A 408 3.19 -22.16 2.76
C PRO A 408 3.70 -22.27 4.20
N ALA A 409 2.99 -23.04 5.02
CA ALA A 409 3.44 -23.35 6.37
C ALA A 409 4.91 -23.78 6.31
N PHE A 410 5.68 -23.47 7.35
CA PHE A 410 7.04 -24.02 7.43
C PHE A 410 6.91 -25.54 7.26
N GLU A 411 7.55 -26.10 6.23
CA GLU A 411 7.82 -27.52 6.22
C GLU A 411 8.69 -27.76 7.45
N ASP A 412 8.10 -28.33 8.49
CA ASP A 412 8.87 -28.87 9.60
C ASP A 412 9.84 -29.90 8.99
N PRO A 413 11.15 -29.79 9.26
CA PRO A 413 12.16 -30.67 8.70
C PRO A 413 11.98 -32.14 9.10
#